data_AF-D0P1K4-F1
#
_entry.id   AF-D0P1K4-F1
#
_cell.length_a   1.000
_cell.length_b   1.000
_cell.length_c   1.000
_cell.angle_alpha   90.00
_cell.angle_beta   90.00
_cell.angle_gamma   90.00
#
_symmetry.space_group_name_H-M   'P 1'
#
loop_
_entity.id
_entity.type
_entity.pdbx_description
1 polymer ?
#
loop_
_entity_poly.entity_id
_entity_poly.type
_entity_poly.pdbx_seq_one_letter_code
_entity_poly.pdbx_strand_id
1 'polypeptide(L)'
;MAPSLSPDTQSPPSSCGSDDERQEKLEFLGVADTALNDDNWGWLRDLLDRVHDAAVGSQAKVFFARLFKAQDAAEVDATLSEMESWRNSLGGDEERKLARALFLLGYDKNMSLGQ
;
A
#
# COMPACT_ATOMS: atom_id res chain seq x y z
N MET A 1 -46.96 17.14 38.61
CA MET A 1 -47.19 16.85 37.17
C MET A 1 -45.93 17.25 36.42
N ALA A 2 -45.19 16.28 35.87
CA ALA A 2 -44.23 16.53 34.80
C ALA A 2 -45.00 16.64 33.45
N PRO A 3 -44.40 17.24 32.41
CA PRO A 3 -43.81 16.41 31.36
C PRO A 3 -42.45 16.89 30.82
N SER A 4 -41.81 15.95 30.12
CA SER A 4 -40.43 15.89 29.60
C SER A 4 -40.23 16.47 28.18
N LEU A 5 -38.97 16.36 27.69
CA LEU A 5 -38.44 16.35 26.30
C LEU A 5 -37.83 17.70 25.81
N SER A 6 -36.60 17.82 25.30
CA SER A 6 -35.60 16.87 24.77
C SER A 6 -34.17 17.48 24.84
N PRO A 7 -33.10 16.66 24.81
CA PRO A 7 -31.74 17.11 24.56
C PRO A 7 -31.49 17.34 23.06
N ASP A 8 -30.97 18.52 22.70
CA ASP A 8 -30.43 18.79 21.37
C ASP A 8 -29.31 17.78 21.07
N THR A 9 -29.65 16.83 20.20
CA THR A 9 -28.77 15.80 19.70
C THR A 9 -28.04 16.41 18.50
N GLN A 10 -27.00 17.21 18.78
CA GLN A 10 -26.14 17.71 17.72
C GLN A 10 -25.21 16.56 17.30
N SER A 11 -25.56 15.93 16.18
CA SER A 11 -24.85 14.82 15.56
C SER A 11 -23.36 15.13 15.41
N PRO A 12 -22.44 14.19 15.72
CA PRO A 12 -21.05 14.35 15.31
C PRO A 12 -20.96 14.33 13.78
N PRO A 13 -20.00 15.05 13.17
CA PRO A 13 -19.79 14.98 11.73
C PRO A 13 -19.37 13.55 11.36
N SER A 14 -20.13 12.92 10.47
CA SER A 14 -19.74 11.68 9.80
C SER A 14 -18.48 11.93 8.97
N SER A 15 -17.32 11.70 9.58
CA SER A 15 -16.03 11.56 8.88
C SER A 15 -15.74 10.07 8.72
N CYS A 16 -16.60 9.37 7.98
CA CYS A 16 -16.57 7.90 7.86
C CYS A 16 -15.98 7.49 6.51
N GLY A 17 -14.70 7.82 6.29
CA GLY A 17 -14.01 7.44 5.05
C GLY A 17 -12.49 7.57 5.10
N SER A 18 -11.95 8.49 5.92
CA SER A 18 -10.50 8.64 6.04
C SER A 18 -9.85 7.64 7.00
N ASP A 19 -10.61 7.12 7.98
CA ASP A 19 -10.07 6.18 8.96
C ASP A 19 -9.89 4.78 8.36
N ASP A 20 -10.80 4.35 7.48
CA ASP A 20 -10.72 3.04 6.82
C ASP A 20 -9.50 2.94 5.89
N GLU A 21 -9.24 3.96 5.06
CA GLU A 21 -8.07 3.99 4.16
C GLU A 21 -6.74 4.05 4.94
N ARG A 22 -6.72 4.77 6.07
CA ARG A 22 -5.54 4.83 6.94
C ARG A 22 -5.30 3.49 7.62
N GLN A 23 -6.36 2.84 8.08
CA GLN A 23 -6.27 1.54 8.74
C GLN A 23 -5.78 0.47 7.78
N GLU A 24 -6.33 0.43 6.56
CA GLU A 24 -5.89 -0.48 5.50
C GLU A 24 -4.40 -0.28 5.17
N LYS A 25 -3.97 0.98 5.03
CA LYS A 25 -2.56 1.30 4.79
C LYS A 25 -1.65 0.78 5.91
N LEU A 26 -2.05 0.94 7.17
CA LEU A 26 -1.28 0.45 8.32
C LEU A 26 -1.19 -1.08 8.34
N GLU A 27 -2.26 -1.78 7.96
CA GLU A 27 -2.23 -3.24 7.82
C GLU A 27 -1.20 -3.66 6.77
N PHE A 28 -1.24 -3.06 5.58
CA PHE A 28 -0.29 -3.38 4.52
C PHE A 28 1.16 -3.08 4.91
N LEU A 29 1.40 -2.00 5.66
CA LEU A 29 2.74 -1.71 6.19
C LEU A 29 3.21 -2.79 7.17
N GLY A 30 2.35 -3.24 8.08
CA GLY A 30 2.70 -4.33 9.00
C GLY A 30 3.00 -5.65 8.28
N VAL A 31 2.25 -5.97 7.22
CA VAL A 31 2.53 -7.13 6.38
C VAL A 31 3.85 -6.97 5.64
N ALA A 32 4.11 -5.81 5.04
CA ALA A 32 5.35 -5.52 4.34
C ALA A 32 6.55 -5.67 5.28
N ASP A 33 6.51 -5.06 6.47
CA ASP A 33 7.60 -5.11 7.44
C ASP A 33 7.86 -6.55 7.92
N THR A 34 6.81 -7.34 8.11
CA THR A 34 6.95 -8.76 8.47
C THR A 34 7.59 -9.56 7.35
N ALA A 35 7.11 -9.40 6.11
CA ALA A 35 7.60 -10.16 4.96
C ALA A 35 9.02 -9.74 4.56
N LEU A 36 9.35 -8.44 4.58
CA LEU A 36 10.68 -7.93 4.22
C LEU A 36 11.80 -8.36 5.18
N ASN A 37 11.46 -8.87 6.37
CA ASN A 37 12.43 -9.47 7.29
C ASN A 37 12.94 -10.84 6.82
N ASP A 38 12.24 -11.51 5.91
CA ASP A 38 12.71 -12.76 5.30
C ASP A 38 13.88 -12.48 4.34
N ASP A 39 14.90 -13.35 4.36
CA ASP A 39 16.12 -13.20 3.56
C ASP A 39 15.86 -13.23 2.06
N ASN A 40 14.77 -13.88 1.61
CA ASN A 40 14.35 -13.89 0.21
C ASN A 40 14.07 -12.48 -0.33
N TRP A 41 13.76 -11.52 0.56
CA TRP A 41 13.47 -10.13 0.22
C TRP A 41 14.60 -9.17 0.59
N GLY A 42 15.78 -9.68 0.97
CA GLY A 42 16.94 -8.85 1.32
C GLY A 42 17.31 -7.84 0.23
N TRP A 43 17.23 -8.25 -1.04
CA TRP A 43 17.50 -7.36 -2.18
C TRP A 43 16.48 -6.21 -2.30
N LEU A 44 15.22 -6.42 -1.92
CA LEU A 44 14.18 -5.39 -1.98
C LEU A 44 14.30 -4.44 -0.79
N ARG A 45 14.66 -4.96 0.38
CA ARG A 45 15.03 -4.18 1.56
C ARG A 45 16.22 -3.26 1.28
N ASP A 46 17.26 -3.76 0.62
CA ASP A 46 18.42 -2.96 0.20
C ASP A 46 18.04 -1.81 -0.76
N LEU A 47 17.02 -1.99 -1.61
CA LEU A 47 16.50 -0.94 -2.48
C LEU A 47 15.68 0.10 -1.69
N LEU A 48 14.86 -0.36 -0.74
CA LEU A 48 14.08 0.52 0.14
C LEU A 48 15.00 1.40 0.99
N ASP A 49 16.09 0.86 1.53
CA ASP A 49 17.03 1.60 2.38
C ASP A 49 17.78 2.71 1.65
N ARG A 50 17.85 2.65 0.31
CA ARG A 50 18.44 3.69 -0.54
C ARG A 50 17.47 4.83 -0.86
N VAL A 51 16.18 4.65 -0.61
CA VAL A 51 15.17 5.68 -0.81
C VAL A 51 15.07 6.52 0.46
N HIS A 52 15.47 7.79 0.35
CA HIS A 52 15.46 8.72 1.49
C HIS A 52 14.07 9.31 1.79
N ASP A 53 13.18 9.34 0.80
CA ASP A 53 11.82 9.84 0.99
C ASP A 53 10.96 8.77 1.69
N ALA A 54 10.57 9.06 2.93
CA ALA A 54 9.78 8.17 3.75
C ALA A 54 8.37 7.90 3.17
N ALA A 55 7.79 8.84 2.43
CA ALA A 55 6.51 8.66 1.77
C ALA A 55 6.65 7.70 0.58
N VAL A 56 7.72 7.84 -0.21
CA VAL A 56 8.05 6.90 -1.30
C VAL A 56 8.30 5.50 -0.74
N GLY A 57 9.11 5.39 0.32
CA GLY A 57 9.39 4.10 0.98
C GLY A 57 8.12 3.45 1.54
N SER A 58 7.24 4.22 2.18
CA SER A 58 5.97 3.72 2.70
C SER A 58 5.04 3.26 1.57
N GLN A 59 4.94 4.03 0.49
CA GLN A 59 4.11 3.67 -0.66
C GLN A 59 4.62 2.40 -1.35
N ALA A 60 5.94 2.27 -1.50
CA ALA A 60 6.58 1.07 -2.03
C ALA A 60 6.26 -0.18 -1.18
N LYS A 61 6.30 -0.06 0.15
CA LYS A 61 5.91 -1.15 1.06
C LYS A 61 4.44 -1.55 0.89
N VAL A 62 3.54 -0.58 0.73
CA VAL A 62 2.12 -0.85 0.47
C VAL A 62 1.96 -1.62 -0.84
N PHE A 63 2.61 -1.18 -1.93
CA PHE A 63 2.56 -1.90 -3.20
C PHE A 63 3.13 -3.32 -3.08
N PHE A 64 4.27 -3.49 -2.40
CA PHE A 64 4.82 -4.80 -2.12
C PHE A 64 3.83 -5.69 -1.36
N ALA A 65 3.21 -5.21 -0.29
CA ALA A 65 2.28 -6.00 0.50
C ALA A 65 1.00 -6.37 -0.29
N ARG A 66 0.49 -5.46 -1.13
CA ARG A 66 -0.61 -5.74 -2.05
C ARG A 66 -0.22 -6.85 -3.04
N LEU A 67 0.92 -6.71 -3.72
CA LEU A 67 1.44 -7.73 -4.60
C LEU A 67 1.68 -9.05 -3.86
N PHE A 68 2.21 -9.03 -2.65
CA PHE A 68 2.49 -10.21 -1.85
C PHE A 68 1.20 -10.96 -1.46
N LYS A 69 0.17 -10.23 -1.01
CA LYS A 69 -1.12 -10.80 -0.60
C LYS A 69 -2.04 -11.16 -1.76
N ALA A 70 -1.83 -10.60 -2.95
CA ALA A 70 -2.72 -10.80 -4.09
C ALA A 70 -2.94 -12.29 -4.40
N GLN A 71 -4.18 -12.70 -4.61
CA GLN A 71 -4.55 -14.10 -4.83
C GLN A 71 -4.91 -14.39 -6.29
N ASP A 72 -5.20 -13.35 -7.08
CA ASP A 72 -5.53 -13.47 -8.48
C ASP A 72 -4.84 -12.41 -9.35
N ALA A 73 -4.91 -12.61 -10.67
CA ALA A 73 -4.32 -11.73 -11.66
C ALA A 73 -4.96 -10.33 -11.68
N ALA A 74 -6.25 -10.21 -11.34
CA ALA A 74 -6.96 -8.93 -11.38
C ALA A 74 -6.48 -7.99 -10.26
N GLU A 75 -6.23 -8.52 -9.05
CA GLU A 75 -5.64 -7.78 -7.94
C GLU A 75 -4.21 -7.30 -8.27
N VAL A 76 -3.43 -8.15 -8.93
CA VAL A 76 -2.08 -7.78 -9.38
C VAL A 76 -2.15 -6.70 -10.47
N ASP A 77 -3.01 -6.84 -11.47
CA ASP A 77 -3.18 -5.86 -12.55
C ASP A 77 -3.65 -4.49 -12.03
N ALA A 78 -4.58 -4.47 -11.08
CA ALA A 78 -5.00 -3.25 -10.41
C ALA A 78 -3.82 -2.56 -9.72
N THR A 79 -3.01 -3.33 -8.98
CA THR A 79 -1.82 -2.83 -8.29
C THR A 79 -0.77 -2.28 -9.28
N LEU A 80 -0.51 -3.00 -10.37
CA LEU A 80 0.44 -2.57 -11.40
C LEU A 80 -0.02 -1.27 -12.09
N SER A 81 -1.32 -1.12 -12.35
CA SER A 81 -1.89 0.09 -12.95
C SER A 81 -1.70 1.32 -12.04
N GLU A 82 -1.91 1.16 -10.73
CA GLU A 82 -1.63 2.22 -9.75
C GLU A 82 -0.14 2.57 -9.69
N MET A 83 0.73 1.55 -9.76
CA MET A 83 2.18 1.74 -9.76
C MET A 83 2.69 2.51 -10.98
N GLU A 84 2.08 2.36 -12.16
CA GLU A 84 2.45 3.13 -13.35
C GLU A 84 2.23 4.63 -13.13
N SER A 85 1.10 4.98 -12.51
CA SER A 85 0.78 6.36 -12.16
C SER A 85 1.76 6.90 -11.10
N TRP A 86 2.03 6.11 -10.06
CA TRP A 86 2.99 6.47 -9.01
C TRP A 86 4.41 6.63 -9.55
N ARG A 87 4.88 5.76 -10.44
CA ARG A 87 6.22 5.85 -11.05
C ARG A 87 6.45 7.20 -11.74
N ASN A 88 5.41 7.79 -12.33
CA ASN A 88 5.50 9.07 -13.01
C ASN A 88 5.69 10.26 -12.06
N SER A 89 5.38 10.11 -10.77
CA SER A 89 5.64 11.15 -9.75
C SER A 89 7.03 11.07 -9.13
N LEU A 90 7.82 10.04 -9.45
CA LEU A 90 9.15 9.82 -8.86
C LEU A 90 10.24 10.66 -9.53
N GLY A 91 11.01 11.36 -8.69
CA GLY A 91 12.07 12.27 -9.12
C GLY A 91 13.45 11.62 -9.12
N GLY A 92 13.71 10.67 -8.23
CA GLY A 92 15.02 10.08 -7.99
C GLY A 92 15.29 8.80 -8.78
N ASP A 93 16.55 8.58 -9.14
CA ASP A 93 16.97 7.34 -9.81
C ASP A 93 16.78 6.09 -8.93
N GLU A 94 17.08 6.18 -7.64
CA GLU A 94 16.87 5.07 -6.70
C GLU A 94 15.37 4.75 -6.51
N GLU A 95 14.52 5.78 -6.47
CA GLU A 95 13.06 5.62 -6.41
C GLU A 95 12.53 4.92 -7.66
N ARG A 96 13.01 5.32 -8.84
CA ARG A 96 12.65 4.69 -10.12
C ARG A 96 13.15 3.25 -10.23
N LYS A 97 14.33 2.94 -9.68
CA LYS A 97 14.84 1.56 -9.59
C LYS A 97 13.94 0.71 -8.69
N LEU A 98 13.56 1.22 -7.53
CA LEU A 98 12.64 0.55 -6.61
C LEU A 98 11.28 0.30 -7.29
N ALA A 99 10.70 1.32 -7.92
CA ALA A 99 9.43 1.18 -8.64
C ALA A 99 9.51 0.15 -9.78
N ARG A 100 10.60 0.14 -10.54
CA ARG A 100 10.82 -0.86 -11.60
C ARG A 100 10.94 -2.27 -11.03
N ALA A 101 11.65 -2.45 -9.93
CA ALA A 101 11.84 -3.76 -9.32
C ALA A 101 10.51 -4.33 -8.79
N LEU A 102 9.71 -3.50 -8.11
CA LEU A 102 8.36 -3.87 -7.69
C LEU A 102 7.46 -4.18 -8.88
N PHE A 103 7.56 -3.43 -9.98
CA PHE A 103 6.74 -3.66 -11.17
C PHE A 103 7.06 -5.01 -11.81
N LEU A 104 8.35 -5.36 -11.90
CA LEU A 104 8.78 -6.66 -12.41
C LEU A 104 8.33 -7.80 -11.49
N LEU A 105 8.38 -7.61 -10.17
CA LEU A 105 7.85 -8.58 -9.20
C LEU A 105 6.35 -8.82 -9.41
N GLY A 106 5.57 -7.75 -9.57
CA GLY A 106 4.14 -7.87 -9.82
C GLY A 106 3.85 -8.55 -11.16
N TYR A 107 4.59 -8.21 -12.22
CA TYR A 107 4.45 -8.86 -13.52
C TYR A 107 4.76 -10.37 -13.47
N ASP A 108 5.84 -10.77 -12.80
CA ASP A 108 6.21 -12.18 -12.60
C ASP A 108 5.12 -12.95 -11.84
N LYS A 109 4.58 -12.35 -10.78
CA LYS A 109 3.45 -12.92 -10.05
C LYS A 109 2.19 -13.03 -10.92
N ASN A 110 1.87 -12.01 -11.70
CA ASN A 110 0.71 -12.03 -12.60
C ASN A 110 0.79 -13.20 -13.58
N MET A 111 1.98 -13.40 -14.18
CA MET A 111 2.24 -14.51 -15.10
C MET A 111 2.12 -15.87 -14.40
N SER A 112 2.49 -15.95 -13.12
CA SER A 112 2.36 -17.17 -12.30
C SER A 112 0.91 -17.50 -11.91
N LEU A 113 0.05 -16.48 -11.79
CA LEU A 113 -1.37 -16.65 -11.45
C LEU A 113 -2.28 -16.85 -12.67
N GLY A 114 -1.83 -16.42 -13.86
CA GLY A 114 -2.55 -16.58 -15.12
C GLY A 114 -2.37 -17.96 -15.79
N GLN A 115 -1.62 -18.87 -15.18
CA GLN A 115 -1.44 -20.27 -15.61
C GLN A 115 -2.36 -21.22 -14.85
#